data_AF-A0A699ZQ92-F1
#
_entry.id   AF-A0A699ZQ92-F1
#
_cell.length_a   1.000
_cell.length_b   1.000
_cell.length_c   1.000
_cell.angle_alpha   90.00
_cell.angle_beta   90.00
_cell.angle_gamma   90.00
#
_symmetry.space_group_name_H-M   'P 1'
#
loop_
_entity.id
_entity.type
_entity.pdbx_description
1 polymer ?
#
loop_
_entity_poly.entity_id
_entity_poly.type
_entity_poly.pdbx_seq_one_letter_code
_entity_poly.pdbx_strand_id
1 'polypeptide(L)'
;PEPELQAGEAVLIAGDFDHLPLTKIPGRNAPIVAEKVKGENVEHDTILVPWGTADIFFPTDFSALSRLYAAAAERVWGDKSGVGGTVASQHYRQGAVIRRYREMMRLTTLSSFNPIIDDFLNTQFFMGDSYGRQPHRPDVATPAQARTRTAGRTSQQLQQ
;
A
#
# COMPACT_ATOMS: atom_id res chain seq x y z
N PRO A 1 -4.45 24.55 -19.60
CA PRO A 1 -3.35 24.25 -18.65
C PRO A 1 -3.78 23.11 -17.72
N GLU A 2 -3.22 21.92 -17.93
CA GLU A 2 -3.30 20.81 -16.97
C GLU A 2 -2.59 21.24 -15.68
N PRO A 3 -3.17 21.05 -14.48
CA PRO A 3 -2.53 21.44 -13.24
C PRO A 3 -1.25 20.61 -13.02
N GLU A 4 -0.14 21.31 -12.80
CA GLU A 4 1.16 20.75 -12.46
C GLU A 4 1.09 20.08 -11.08
N LEU A 5 1.35 18.76 -11.01
CA LEU A 5 1.40 17.98 -9.78
C LEU A 5 2.52 18.52 -8.89
N GLN A 6 2.17 19.30 -7.87
CA GLN A 6 3.15 19.86 -6.94
C GLN A 6 3.67 18.77 -5.99
N ALA A 7 5.00 18.74 -5.82
CA ALA A 7 5.69 17.78 -4.96
C ALA A 7 5.26 17.90 -3.48
N GLY A 8 4.28 17.10 -3.10
CA GLY A 8 3.80 16.91 -1.72
C GLY A 8 2.79 15.75 -1.57
N GLU A 9 2.56 15.00 -2.64
CA GLU A 9 1.53 13.97 -2.73
C GLU A 9 2.18 12.60 -2.53
N ALA A 10 2.16 12.06 -1.31
CA ALA A 10 2.44 10.64 -1.14
C ALA A 10 1.14 9.88 -1.41
N VAL A 11 0.94 9.51 -2.67
CA VAL A 11 -0.16 8.64 -3.08
C VAL A 11 0.30 7.20 -2.98
N LEU A 12 -0.31 6.41 -2.10
CA LEU A 12 -0.13 4.96 -2.12
C LEU A 12 -1.07 4.37 -3.17
N ILE A 13 -0.50 3.80 -4.23
CA ILE A 13 -1.24 3.00 -5.19
C ILE A 13 -0.79 1.55 -5.01
N ALA A 14 -1.72 0.64 -4.77
CA ALA A 14 -1.46 -0.80 -4.71
C ALA A 14 -2.45 -1.53 -5.60
N GLY A 15 -1.99 -2.51 -6.37
CA GLY A 15 -2.83 -3.35 -7.22
C GLY A 15 -2.62 -4.81 -6.85
N ASP A 16 -3.72 -5.54 -6.66
CA ASP A 16 -3.69 -6.98 -6.34
C ASP A 16 -5.07 -7.63 -6.59
N PHE A 17 -5.15 -8.94 -6.46
CA PHE A 17 -6.38 -9.72 -6.55
C PHE A 17 -7.19 -9.68 -5.25
N ASP A 18 -8.49 -9.41 -5.33
CA ASP A 18 -9.40 -9.42 -4.17
C ASP A 18 -9.99 -10.79 -3.86
N HIS A 19 -9.83 -11.74 -4.78
CA HIS A 19 -10.10 -13.16 -4.58
C HIS A 19 -9.27 -13.98 -5.56
N LEU A 20 -8.97 -15.23 -5.17
CA LEU A 20 -8.28 -16.19 -6.01
C LEU A 20 -9.26 -17.31 -6.40
N PRO A 21 -9.56 -17.49 -7.70
CA PRO A 21 -10.43 -18.56 -8.13
C PRO A 21 -9.75 -19.92 -7.89
N LEU A 22 -10.55 -20.97 -7.66
CA LEU A 22 -10.10 -22.36 -7.64
C LEU A 22 -9.10 -22.73 -6.51
N THR A 23 -9.08 -22.00 -5.40
CA THR A 23 -8.29 -22.44 -4.23
C THR A 23 -8.77 -23.81 -3.73
N LYS A 24 -7.81 -24.73 -3.51
CA LYS A 24 -8.06 -26.05 -2.88
C LYS A 24 -8.26 -25.93 -1.37
N ILE A 25 -7.82 -24.82 -0.77
CA ILE A 25 -7.94 -24.57 0.66
C ILE A 25 -9.29 -23.91 0.93
N PRO A 26 -10.17 -24.51 1.75
CA PRO A 26 -11.45 -23.88 2.08
C PRO A 26 -11.24 -22.68 3.02
N GLY A 27 -11.96 -21.59 2.78
CA GLY A 27 -11.99 -20.45 3.69
C GLY A 27 -12.19 -19.11 2.98
N ARG A 28 -12.54 -18.08 3.75
CA ARG A 28 -12.55 -16.70 3.25
C ARG A 28 -11.11 -16.20 3.13
N ASN A 29 -10.79 -15.61 1.99
CA ASN A 29 -9.43 -15.16 1.65
C ASN A 29 -8.39 -16.29 1.73
N ALA A 30 -8.80 -17.54 1.43
CA ALA A 30 -7.88 -18.67 1.40
C ALA A 30 -6.82 -18.49 0.29
N PRO A 31 -5.57 -18.93 0.55
CA PRO A 31 -4.49 -18.73 -0.40
C PRO A 31 -4.53 -19.76 -1.53
N ILE A 32 -3.76 -19.49 -2.58
CA ILE A 32 -3.23 -20.52 -3.47
C ILE A 32 -1.84 -20.89 -2.97
N VAL A 33 -1.57 -22.19 -2.86
CA VAL A 33 -0.25 -22.73 -2.52
C VAL A 33 0.21 -23.54 -3.71
N ALA A 34 1.23 -23.07 -4.42
CA ALA A 34 1.68 -23.67 -5.67
C ALA A 34 3.20 -23.88 -5.68
N GLU A 35 3.62 -25.07 -6.09
CA GLU A 35 5.01 -25.42 -6.31
C GLU A 35 5.25 -25.68 -7.80
N LYS A 36 6.44 -25.33 -8.30
CA LYS A 36 6.84 -25.65 -9.67
C LYS A 36 7.69 -26.93 -9.69
N VAL A 37 7.06 -28.06 -9.99
CA VAL A 37 7.72 -29.37 -10.10
C VAL A 37 8.00 -29.67 -11.57
N LYS A 38 9.29 -29.75 -11.94
CA LYS A 38 9.71 -30.05 -13.33
C LYS A 38 9.08 -29.14 -14.39
N GLY A 39 8.77 -27.89 -14.04
CA GLY A 39 8.16 -26.90 -14.92
C GLY A 39 6.63 -26.87 -14.89
N GLU A 40 5.99 -27.84 -14.24
CA GLU A 40 4.54 -27.86 -14.04
C GLU A 40 4.15 -27.25 -12.68
N ASN A 41 3.02 -26.55 -12.65
CA ASN A 41 2.48 -26.01 -11.41
C ASN A 41 1.66 -27.09 -10.70
N VAL A 42 2.06 -27.41 -9.47
CA VAL A 42 1.36 -28.34 -8.58
C VAL A 42 0.76 -27.55 -7.43
N GLU A 43 -0.57 -27.53 -7.36
CA GLU A 43 -1.30 -26.87 -6.27
C GLU A 43 -1.51 -27.80 -5.07
N HIS A 44 -1.28 -27.28 -3.87
CA HIS A 44 -1.46 -27.96 -2.60
C HIS A 44 -2.78 -27.54 -1.94
N ASP A 45 -3.37 -28.45 -1.16
CA ASP A 45 -4.61 -28.23 -0.39
C ASP A 45 -4.35 -27.79 1.06
N THR A 46 -3.10 -27.47 1.39
CA THR A 46 -2.66 -27.01 2.70
C THR A 46 -1.48 -26.04 2.58
N ILE A 47 -1.33 -25.15 3.57
CA ILE A 47 -0.16 -24.29 3.73
C ILE A 47 1.02 -25.03 4.37
N LEU A 48 0.80 -26.23 4.91
CA LEU A 48 1.80 -27.02 5.64
C LEU A 48 2.67 -27.84 4.68
N VAL A 49 3.36 -27.12 3.79
CA VAL A 49 4.34 -27.69 2.85
C VAL A 49 5.77 -27.46 3.36
N PRO A 50 6.77 -28.20 2.88
CA PRO A 50 8.16 -27.95 3.26
C PRO A 50 8.56 -26.49 2.98
N TRP A 51 9.39 -25.93 3.85
CA TRP A 51 9.75 -24.52 3.78
C TRP A 51 10.45 -24.19 2.45
N GLY A 52 9.97 -23.15 1.78
CA GLY A 52 10.56 -22.64 0.55
C GLY A 52 10.32 -23.51 -0.70
N THR A 53 9.44 -24.52 -0.63
CA THR A 53 9.12 -25.34 -1.82
C THR A 53 7.94 -24.80 -2.62
N ALA A 54 7.02 -24.07 -1.97
CA ALA A 54 5.86 -23.49 -2.66
C ALA A 54 5.82 -21.97 -2.48
N ASP A 55 5.31 -21.30 -3.50
CA ASP A 55 4.84 -19.93 -3.40
C ASP A 55 3.43 -19.94 -2.78
N ILE A 56 3.19 -19.04 -1.82
CA ILE A 56 1.91 -18.90 -1.13
C ILE A 56 1.36 -17.51 -1.43
N PHE A 57 0.23 -17.45 -2.13
CA PHE A 57 -0.43 -16.21 -2.53
C PHE A 57 -1.77 -16.09 -1.82
N PHE A 58 -1.95 -15.03 -1.02
CA PHE A 58 -3.24 -14.67 -0.42
C PHE A 58 -3.90 -13.57 -1.24
N PRO A 59 -5.23 -13.55 -1.38
CA PRO A 59 -5.93 -12.38 -1.90
C PRO A 59 -5.88 -11.22 -0.91
N THR A 60 -5.93 -10.00 -1.44
CA THR A 60 -5.98 -8.78 -0.65
C THR A 60 -7.42 -8.41 -0.26
N ASP A 61 -7.68 -8.25 1.04
CA ASP A 61 -8.91 -7.61 1.53
C ASP A 61 -8.75 -6.09 1.47
N PHE A 62 -9.18 -5.48 0.36
CA PHE A 62 -9.08 -4.04 0.12
C PHE A 62 -9.85 -3.18 1.14
N SER A 63 -10.91 -3.73 1.75
CA SER A 63 -11.63 -3.04 2.82
C SER A 63 -10.83 -3.02 4.11
N ALA A 64 -10.14 -4.12 4.44
CA ALA A 64 -9.20 -4.16 5.55
C ALA A 64 -8.00 -3.24 5.30
N LEU A 65 -7.47 -3.20 4.08
CA LEU A 65 -6.39 -2.29 3.69
C LEU A 65 -6.80 -0.82 3.86
N SER A 66 -8.01 -0.42 3.44
CA SER A 66 -8.55 0.92 3.69
C SER A 66 -8.62 1.28 5.18
N ARG A 67 -9.08 0.36 6.03
CA ARG A 67 -9.11 0.60 7.48
C ARG A 67 -7.71 0.70 8.08
N LEU A 68 -6.78 -0.17 7.64
CA LEU A 68 -5.38 -0.13 8.06
C LEU A 68 -4.72 1.19 7.68
N TYR A 69 -4.92 1.64 6.44
CA TYR A 69 -4.38 2.91 5.96
C TYR A 69 -4.90 4.09 6.78
N ALA A 70 -6.21 4.15 7.04
CA ALA A 70 -6.81 5.18 7.88
C ALA A 70 -6.26 5.16 9.33
N ALA A 71 -6.13 3.98 9.94
CA ALA A 71 -5.57 3.85 11.29
C ALA A 71 -4.08 4.21 11.36
N ALA A 72 -3.29 3.82 10.35
CA ALA A 72 -1.89 4.21 10.24
C ALA A 72 -1.76 5.73 10.09
N ALA A 73 -2.62 6.32 9.25
CA ALA A 73 -2.69 7.75 9.07
C ALA A 73 -3.03 8.50 10.36
N GLU A 74 -4.04 8.05 11.09
CA GLU A 74 -4.40 8.59 12.39
C GLU A 74 -3.24 8.48 13.39
N ARG A 75 -2.49 7.37 13.39
CA ARG A 75 -1.33 7.23 14.28
C ARG A 75 -0.21 8.22 13.96
N VAL A 76 0.03 8.52 12.68
CA VAL A 76 1.14 9.38 12.23
C VAL A 76 0.76 10.86 12.31
N TRP A 77 -0.49 11.20 11.98
CA TRP A 77 -0.97 12.57 11.82
C TRP A 77 -2.07 12.97 12.82
N GLY A 78 -2.48 12.06 13.71
CA GLY A 78 -3.47 12.30 14.74
C GLY A 78 -2.97 13.30 15.78
N ASP A 79 -3.65 14.44 15.82
CA ASP A 79 -3.75 15.43 16.88
C ASP A 79 -2.45 15.91 17.57
N LYS A 80 -1.47 16.36 16.77
CA LYS A 80 -0.35 17.19 17.27
C LYS A 80 -0.06 18.48 16.51
N SER A 81 -0.71 18.72 15.37
CA SER A 81 -0.36 19.86 14.50
C SER A 81 -1.49 20.83 14.18
N GLY A 82 -2.73 20.57 14.63
CA GLY A 82 -3.89 21.38 14.21
C GLY A 82 -4.18 21.33 12.70
N VAL A 83 -3.48 20.49 11.95
CA VAL A 83 -3.73 20.24 10.52
C VAL A 83 -4.83 19.19 10.44
N GLY A 84 -6.07 19.64 10.56
CA GLY A 84 -7.24 18.85 10.27
C GLY A 84 -7.26 18.43 8.81
N GLY A 85 -7.17 17.13 8.57
CA GLY A 85 -7.52 16.53 7.30
C GLY A 85 -8.17 15.18 7.54
N THR A 86 -8.98 14.72 6.60
CA THR A 86 -9.43 13.32 6.52
C THR A 86 -8.51 12.58 5.53
N VAL A 87 -7.98 11.42 5.91
CA VAL A 87 -7.24 10.59 4.95
C VAL A 87 -8.28 9.82 4.15
N ALA A 88 -8.27 10.01 2.83
CA ALA A 88 -9.16 9.31 1.93
C ALA A 88 -8.46 8.08 1.38
N SER A 89 -9.19 6.97 1.32
CA SER A 89 -8.77 5.81 0.54
C SER A 89 -9.96 5.25 -0.21
N GLN A 90 -9.71 4.79 -1.43
CA GLN A 90 -10.71 4.17 -2.28
C GLN A 90 -10.07 2.98 -2.98
N HIS A 91 -10.88 1.99 -3.34
CA HIS A 91 -10.42 0.90 -4.17
C HIS A 91 -11.39 0.65 -5.32
N TYR A 92 -10.84 0.31 -6.48
CA TYR A 92 -11.57 0.19 -7.73
C TYR A 92 -11.21 -1.09 -8.46
N ARG A 93 -12.19 -1.74 -9.07
CA ARG A 93 -11.94 -2.80 -10.05
C ARG A 93 -11.02 -2.29 -11.16
N GLN A 94 -10.05 -3.11 -11.59
CA GLN A 94 -9.10 -2.78 -12.66
C GLN A 94 -9.79 -2.23 -13.92
N GLY A 95 -10.85 -2.91 -14.37
CA GLY A 95 -11.63 -2.44 -15.52
C GLY A 95 -12.24 -1.05 -15.34
N ALA A 96 -12.62 -0.65 -14.12
CA ALA A 96 -13.14 0.69 -13.85
C ALA A 96 -12.03 1.76 -13.94
N VAL A 97 -10.82 1.46 -13.47
CA VAL A 97 -9.64 2.33 -13.58
C VAL A 97 -9.30 2.55 -15.06
N ILE A 98 -9.21 1.47 -15.84
CA ILE A 98 -8.85 1.54 -17.27
C ILE A 98 -9.89 2.31 -18.07
N ARG A 99 -11.18 2.08 -17.80
CA ARG A 99 -12.28 2.85 -18.40
C ARG A 99 -12.16 4.34 -18.08
N ARG A 100 -11.85 4.69 -16.82
CA ARG A 100 -11.69 6.07 -16.37
C ARG A 100 -10.57 6.80 -17.11
N TYR A 101 -9.42 6.16 -17.30
CA TYR A 101 -8.27 6.76 -18.00
C TYR A 101 -8.32 6.64 -19.53
N ARG A 102 -9.42 6.09 -20.09
CA ARG A 102 -9.65 5.93 -21.54
C ARG A 102 -8.55 5.14 -22.29
N GLU A 103 -7.80 4.30 -21.59
CA GLU A 103 -6.76 3.43 -22.16
C GLU A 103 -7.33 2.16 -22.80
N MET A 104 -8.67 1.98 -22.80
CA MET A 104 -9.33 0.76 -23.26
C MET A 104 -8.88 0.30 -24.65
N MET A 105 -8.83 1.21 -25.63
CA MET A 105 -8.49 0.87 -27.02
C MET A 105 -7.01 0.48 -27.21
N ARG A 106 -6.13 0.88 -26.28
CA ARG A 106 -4.69 0.55 -26.33
C ARG A 106 -4.38 -0.80 -25.71
N LEU A 107 -5.33 -1.37 -24.98
CA LEU A 107 -5.22 -2.64 -24.28
C LEU A 107 -6.01 -3.76 -24.97
N THR A 108 -6.61 -3.45 -26.12
CA THR A 108 -7.34 -4.41 -26.94
C THR A 108 -6.38 -5.16 -27.86
N THR A 109 -6.52 -6.48 -27.95
CA THR A 109 -5.80 -7.32 -28.90
C THR A 109 -6.30 -7.10 -30.33
N LEU A 110 -5.60 -7.69 -31.30
CA LEU A 110 -6.02 -7.70 -32.70
C LEU A 110 -7.42 -8.31 -32.92
N SER A 111 -7.87 -9.20 -32.03
CA SER A 111 -9.21 -9.81 -32.09
C SER A 111 -10.31 -8.98 -31.41
N SER A 112 -10.01 -7.74 -31.00
CA SER A 112 -10.91 -6.87 -30.24
C SER A 112 -11.21 -7.32 -28.81
N PHE A 113 -10.49 -8.32 -28.30
CA PHE A 113 -10.56 -8.78 -26.91
C PHE A 113 -9.65 -7.93 -26.00
N ASN A 114 -10.04 -7.61 -24.77
CA ASN A 114 -9.22 -6.82 -23.85
C ASN A 114 -8.88 -7.64 -22.59
N PRO A 115 -7.76 -8.38 -22.55
CA PRO A 115 -7.43 -9.27 -21.43
C PRO A 115 -7.38 -8.53 -20.08
N ILE A 116 -7.00 -7.25 -20.10
CA ILE A 116 -6.88 -6.44 -18.90
C ILE A 116 -8.26 -6.11 -18.28
N ILE A 117 -9.31 -6.04 -19.10
CA ILE A 117 -10.68 -5.80 -18.66
C ILE A 117 -11.44 -7.12 -18.47
N ASP A 118 -11.19 -8.10 -19.33
CA ASP A 118 -12.05 -9.26 -19.50
C ASP A 118 -11.58 -10.47 -18.67
N ASP A 119 -10.26 -10.69 -18.49
CA ASP A 119 -9.73 -11.84 -17.74
C ASP A 119 -9.53 -11.54 -16.24
N PHE A 120 -9.12 -10.31 -15.92
CA PHE A 120 -8.68 -9.93 -14.57
C PHE A 120 -9.76 -9.22 -13.76
N LEU A 121 -10.96 -9.80 -13.72
CA LEU A 121 -12.12 -9.24 -13.01
C LEU A 121 -11.92 -9.15 -11.48
N ASN A 122 -11.07 -10.02 -10.96
CA ASN A 122 -10.67 -10.10 -9.55
C ASN A 122 -9.58 -9.08 -9.17
N THR A 123 -9.01 -8.33 -10.11
CA THR A 123 -8.01 -7.31 -9.75
C THR A 123 -8.67 -6.02 -9.30
N GLN A 124 -8.15 -5.44 -8.22
CA GLN A 124 -8.48 -4.10 -7.77
C GLN A 124 -7.24 -3.23 -7.56
N PHE A 125 -7.43 -1.92 -7.65
CA PHE A 125 -6.45 -0.92 -7.28
C PHE A 125 -6.92 -0.18 -6.04
N PHE A 126 -6.11 -0.20 -5.00
CA PHE A 126 -6.18 0.70 -3.86
C PHE A 126 -5.50 2.02 -4.20
N MET A 127 -6.13 3.13 -3.82
CA MET A 127 -5.61 4.48 -3.92
C MET A 127 -5.80 5.17 -2.56
N GLY A 128 -4.69 5.43 -1.87
CA GLY A 128 -4.65 6.17 -0.61
C GLY A 128 -4.03 7.56 -0.83
N ASP A 129 -4.72 8.59 -0.36
CA ASP A 129 -4.27 9.97 -0.49
C ASP A 129 -3.84 10.54 0.87
N SER A 130 -2.65 11.14 0.92
CA SER A 130 -2.14 11.89 2.06
C SER A 130 -1.92 13.38 1.75
N TYR A 131 -2.57 13.91 0.71
CA TYR A 131 -2.41 15.27 0.21
C TYR A 131 -2.33 16.30 1.35
N GLY A 132 -1.30 17.14 1.30
CA GLY A 132 -1.08 18.21 2.27
C GLY A 132 -0.56 17.77 3.63
N ARG A 133 -0.22 16.48 3.85
CA ARG A 133 0.35 16.01 5.12
C ARG A 133 1.80 15.55 4.97
N GLN A 134 2.68 16.18 5.74
CA GLN A 134 4.03 15.65 5.95
C GLN A 134 4.08 14.81 7.23
N PRO A 135 4.83 13.69 7.26
CA PRO A 135 5.07 12.95 8.49
C PRO A 135 5.67 13.87 9.55
N HIS A 136 5.24 13.72 10.81
CA HIS A 136 5.93 14.36 11.92
C HIS A 136 7.37 13.83 11.98
N ARG A 137 8.35 14.61 11.54
CA ARG A 137 9.75 14.29 11.86
C ARG A 137 9.89 14.40 13.38
N PRO A 138 10.38 13.38 14.10
CA PRO A 138 10.86 13.62 15.46
C PRO A 138 11.94 14.69 15.32
N ASP A 139 11.91 15.73 16.16
CA ASP A 139 12.88 16.82 16.13
C ASP A 139 14.29 16.23 16.11
N VAL A 140 14.91 16.23 14.92
CA VAL A 140 16.35 16.09 14.84
C VAL A 140 16.84 17.41 15.39
N ALA A 141 17.25 17.40 16.66
CA ALA A 141 17.85 18.55 17.32
C ALA A 141 18.86 19.16 16.34
N THR A 142 18.56 20.36 15.85
CA THR A 142 19.48 21.05 14.96
C THR A 142 20.79 21.25 15.73
N PRO A 143 21.96 21.22 15.06
CA PRO A 143 23.25 21.42 15.73
C PRO A 143 23.33 22.72 16.56
N ALA A 144 22.44 23.69 16.27
CA ALA A 144 22.28 24.93 17.02
C ALA A 144 21.69 24.72 18.43
N GLN A 145 20.74 23.78 18.61
CA GLN A 145 20.12 23.49 19.91
C GLN A 145 20.99 22.60 20.81
N ALA A 146 21.92 21.84 20.22
CA ALA A 146 22.91 21.06 20.97
C ALA A 146 23.97 21.95 21.66
N ARG A 147 24.25 23.15 21.13
CA ARG A 147 25.26 24.06 21.68
C ARG A 147 24.78 24.81 22.92
N THR A 148 23.49 25.02 23.09
CA THR A 148 22.93 25.72 24.26
C THR A 148 22.85 24.81 25.50
N ARG A 149 22.76 23.48 25.31
CA ARG A 149 22.75 22.52 26.42
C ARG A 149 24.11 22.27 27.05
N THR A 150 25.20 22.46 26.31
CA THR A 150 26.57 22.28 26.86
C THR A 150 27.05 23.51 27.62
N ALA A 151 26.60 24.72 27.26
CA ALA A 151 27.01 25.96 27.93
C ALA A 151 26.37 26.15 29.33
N GLY A 152 25.23 25.53 29.60
CA GLY A 152 24.54 25.63 30.90
C GLY A 152 25.08 24.67 31.98
N ARG A 153 25.93 23.71 31.63
CA ARG A 153 26.44 22.71 32.60
C ARG A 153 27.79 23.06 33.20
N THR A 154 28.55 23.97 32.58
CA THR A 154 29.89 24.36 33.05
C THR A 154 29.86 25.45 34.13
N SER A 155 28.74 26.14 34.33
CA SER A 155 28.65 27.24 35.31
C SER A 155 28.26 26.80 36.73
N GLN A 156 27.93 25.52 36.96
CA GLN A 156 27.57 24.99 38.29
C GLN A 156 28.69 24.15 38.96
N GLN A 157 29.88 24.04 38.36
CA GLN A 157 31.01 23.27 38.93
C GLN A 157 32.21 24.12 39.39
N LEU A 158 32.07 25.44 39.54
CA LEU A 158 33.11 26.33 40.08
C LEU A 158 32.70 27.07 41.36
N GLN A 159 31.77 26.50 42.12
CA GLN A 159 31.50 26.89 43.51
C GLN A 159 31.61 25.66 44.42
N GLN A 160 32.84 25.16 44.58
CA GLN A 160 33.32 24.44 45.76
C GLN A 160 34.76 24.85 46.00
#